data_AF-A0A445JGF2-F1
#
_entry.id   AF-A0A445JGF2-F1
#
_cell.length_a   1.000
_cell.length_b   1.000
_cell.length_c   1.000
_cell.angle_alpha   90.00
_cell.angle_beta   90.00
_cell.angle_gamma   90.00
#
_symmetry.space_group_name_H-M   'P 1'
#
loop_
_entity.id
_entity.type
_entity.pdbx_description
1 polymer ?
#
loop_
_entity_poly.entity_id
_entity_poly.type
_entity_poly.pdbx_seq_one_letter_code
_entity_poly.pdbx_strand_id
1 'polypeptide(L)' 'MKKMVAAMMLFLLISTQMKSVEPDAADCLDGCSTACVQSDSRLQARCERKCSIRCGPGA' A
#
# COMPACT_ATOMS: atom_id res chain seq x y z
N MET A 1 -0.19 -37.99 7.01
CA MET A 1 0.28 -37.34 5.75
C MET A 1 -0.86 -36.93 4.83
N LYS A 2 -1.78 -37.81 4.40
CA LYS A 2 -2.90 -37.46 3.51
C LYS A 2 -3.72 -36.23 3.94
N LYS A 3 -4.05 -36.10 5.23
CA LYS A 3 -4.80 -34.95 5.75
C LYS A 3 -4.01 -33.62 5.71
N MET A 4 -2.69 -33.68 5.89
CA MET A 4 -1.82 -32.50 5.77
C MET A 4 -1.70 -32.03 4.32
N VAL A 5 -1.57 -32.98 3.39
CA VAL A 5 -1.53 -32.68 1.95
C VAL A 5 -2.85 -32.05 1.50
N ALA A 6 -3.99 -32.60 1.95
CA ALA A 6 -5.30 -32.01 1.66
C ALA A 6 -5.45 -30.59 2.22
N ALA A 7 -4.97 -30.33 3.43
CA ALA A 7 -4.99 -29.00 4.03
C ALA A 7 -4.08 -28.01 3.28
N MET A 8 -2.88 -28.43 2.85
CA MET A 8 -2.01 -27.59 2.02
C MET A 8 -2.63 -27.26 0.67
N MET A 9 -3.22 -28.25 -0.01
CA MET A 9 -3.91 -28.03 -1.28
C MET A 9 -5.07 -27.06 -1.13
N LEU A 10 -5.86 -27.20 -0.06
CA LEU A 10 -6.96 -26.28 0.24
C LEU A 10 -6.45 -24.85 0.47
N PHE A 11 -5.36 -24.68 1.22
CA PHE A 11 -4.75 -23.38 1.46
C PHE A 11 -4.27 -22.70 0.18
N LEU A 12 -3.60 -23.47 -0.71
CA LEU A 12 -3.14 -22.96 -2.01
C LEU A 12 -4.30 -22.55 -2.92
N LEU A 13 -5.41 -23.30 -2.91
CA LEU A 13 -6.61 -22.95 -3.68
C LEU A 13 -7.28 -21.67 -3.15
N ILE A 14 -7.25 -21.44 -1.84
CA ILE A 14 -7.79 -20.21 -1.24
C ILE A 14 -6.89 -19.02 -1.59
N SER A 15 -5.57 -19.18 -1.53
CA SER A 15 -4.65 -18.08 -1.82
C SER A 15 -4.65 -17.64 -3.28
N THR A 16 -4.91 -18.55 -4.24
CA THR A 16 -5.07 -18.17 -5.65
C THR A 16 -6.31 -17.32 -5.94
N GLN A 17 -7.31 -17.36 -5.05
CA GLN A 17 -8.54 -16.56 -5.19
C GLN A 17 -8.41 -15.16 -4.56
N MET A 18 -7.29 -14.87 -3.89
CA MET A 18 -7.02 -13.54 -3.36
C MET A 18 -6.70 -12.59 -4.51
N LYS A 19 -7.67 -11.74 -4.87
CA LYS A 19 -7.40 -10.61 -5.76
C LYS A 19 -6.49 -9.63 -5.03
N SER A 20 -5.32 -9.37 -5.60
CA SER A 20 -4.51 -8.23 -5.18
C SER A 20 -5.31 -6.97 -5.47
N VAL A 21 -5.55 -6.15 -4.46
CA VAL A 21 -5.99 -4.77 -4.68
C VAL A 21 -4.77 -3.97 -5.11
N GLU A 22 -4.84 -3.33 -6.27
CA GLU A 22 -3.84 -2.31 -6.59
C GLU A 22 -4.09 -1.14 -5.64
N PRO A 23 -3.06 -0.65 -4.93
CA PRO A 23 -3.20 0.52 -4.08
C PRO A 23 -3.60 1.71 -4.94
N ASP A 24 -4.64 2.42 -4.54
CA ASP A 24 -5.07 3.62 -5.24
C ASP A 24 -4.02 4.74 -5.11
N ALA A 25 -4.04 5.71 -6.01
CA ALA A 25 -3.17 6.88 -5.91
C ALA A 25 -3.37 7.61 -4.56
N ALA A 26 -4.61 7.65 -4.06
CA ALA A 26 -4.94 8.17 -2.74
C ALA A 26 -4.27 7.37 -1.60
N ASP A 27 -4.20 6.04 -1.70
CA ASP A 27 -3.50 5.19 -0.71
C ASP A 27 -1.99 5.50 -0.70
N CYS A 28 -1.41 5.77 -1.88
CA CYS A 28 -0.02 6.22 -1.97
C CYS A 28 0.17 7.59 -1.31
N LEU A 29 -0.71 8.55 -1.60
CA LEU A 29 -0.58 9.91 -1.10
C LEU A 29 -0.74 9.96 0.42
N ASP A 30 -1.77 9.32 0.96
CA ASP A 30 -2.04 9.27 2.40
C ASP A 30 -0.89 8.60 3.17
N GLY A 31 -0.41 7.46 2.68
CA GLY A 31 0.74 6.78 3.26
C GLY A 31 2.03 7.62 3.19
N CYS A 32 2.19 8.41 2.13
CA CYS A 32 3.34 9.31 1.98
C CYS A 32 3.23 10.56 2.88
N SER A 33 2.07 11.22 2.91
CA SER A 33 1.84 12.44 3.69
C SER A 33 1.86 12.17 5.19
N THR A 34 1.46 10.97 5.63
CA THR A 34 1.60 10.54 7.03
C THR A 34 3.06 10.61 7.50
N ALA A 35 4.03 10.36 6.61
CA ALA A 35 5.45 10.49 6.91
C ALA A 35 5.98 11.95 6.87
N CYS A 36 5.13 12.92 6.48
CA CYS A 36 5.49 14.33 6.39
C CYS A 36 5.19 15.14 7.67
N VAL A 37 4.68 14.52 8.73
CA VAL A 37 4.35 15.19 10.00
C VAL A 37 5.62 15.73 10.66
N GLN A 38 5.77 17.05 10.67
CA GLN A 38 6.86 17.75 11.36
C GLN A 38 6.48 19.23 11.60
N SER A 39 7.22 19.93 12.47
CA SER A 39 6.82 21.26 12.98
C SER A 39 7.17 22.45 12.06
N ASP A 40 8.15 22.33 11.17
CA ASP A 40 8.56 23.41 10.27
C ASP A 40 7.67 23.44 9.02
N SER A 41 6.69 24.35 8.95
CA SER A 41 5.74 24.42 7.82
C SER A 41 6.36 24.35 6.42
N ARG A 42 7.60 24.84 6.21
CA ARG A 42 8.29 24.80 4.92
C ARG A 42 8.79 23.38 4.59
N LEU A 43 9.29 22.65 5.58
CA LEU A 43 9.72 21.26 5.38
C LEU A 43 8.52 20.32 5.15
N GLN A 44 7.39 20.54 5.83
CA GLN A 44 6.15 19.79 5.58
C GLN A 44 5.67 20.00 4.14
N ALA A 45 5.53 21.25 3.70
CA ALA A 45 5.09 21.56 2.34
C ALA A 45 6.04 20.99 1.27
N ARG A 46 7.35 20.95 1.55
CA ARG A 46 8.34 20.30 0.66
C ARG A 46 8.14 18.79 0.60
N CYS A 47 7.84 18.15 1.73
CA CYS A 47 7.58 16.71 1.81
C CYS A 47 6.29 16.37 1.04
N GLU A 48 5.21 17.11 1.25
CA GLU A 48 3.94 16.91 0.56
C GLU A 48 4.07 17.06 -0.97
N ARG A 49 4.87 18.03 -1.45
CA ARG A 49 5.19 18.15 -2.88
C ARG A 49 5.96 16.94 -3.43
N LYS A 50 6.82 16.31 -2.62
CA LYS A 50 7.49 15.07 -3.02
C LYS A 50 6.50 13.91 -3.11
N CYS A 51 5.51 13.86 -2.22
CA CYS A 51 4.45 12.86 -2.28
C CYS A 51 3.61 12.99 -3.55
N SER A 52 3.23 14.22 -3.94
CA SER A 52 2.49 14.43 -5.20
C SER A 52 3.28 14.01 -6.45
N ILE A 53 4.61 14.20 -6.45
CA ILE A 53 5.47 13.73 -7.56
C ILE A 53 5.60 12.20 -7.55
N ARG A 54 5.74 11.60 -6.37
CA ARG A 54 5.92 10.14 -6.21
C ARG A 54 4.66 9.35 -6.57
N CYS A 55 3.50 9.83 -6.13
CA CYS A 55 2.23 9.13 -6.28
C CYS A 55 1.51 9.48 -7.60
N GLY A 56 2.01 10.48 -8.33
CA GLY A 56 1.49 10.87 -9.63
C GLY A 56 0.45 11.99 -9.55
N PRO A 57 0.20 12.69 -10.67
CA PRO A 57 -0.81 13.74 -10.75
C PRO A 57 -2.21 13.14 -10.63
N GLY A 58 -2.97 13.55 -9.61
CA GLY A 58 -4.35 13.10 -9.39
C GLY A 58 -4.55 12.10 -8.26
N ALA A 59 -3.53 11.88 -7.43
CA ALA A 59 -3.70 11.33 -6.09
C ALA A 59 -4.46 12.29 -5.17
#